data_AF-A0A5S6Q569-F1
#
_entry.id   AF-A0A5S6Q569-F1
#
_cell.length_a   1.000
_cell.length_b   1.000
_cell.length_c   1.000
_cell.angle_alpha   90.00
_cell.angle_beta   90.00
_cell.angle_gamma   90.00
#
_symmetry.space_group_name_H-M   'P 1'
#
loop_
_entity.id
_entity.type
_entity.pdbx_description
1 polymer ?
#
loop_
_entity_poly.entity_id
_entity_poly.type
_entity_poly.pdbx_seq_one_letter_code
_entity_poly.pdbx_strand_id
1 'polypeptide(L)'
;MLVDDLLREASDDHGLKVAEQAFQNEVSSGKPSADATFLYAYFLLRSKESDVKLGISLLSDLLNGSGSSKEDKLDYLFYTAVGHARLKNFDFALQLLDGMLEDDALNDRAKVMKEAIERRIVQGNNEHVRTVTLTLHSFLS
;
A
#
# COMPACT_ATOMS: atom_id res chain seq x y z
N MET A 1 -3.28 -0.64 -14.93
CA MET A 1 -3.11 -1.48 -13.72
C MET A 1 -4.38 -1.34 -12.91
N LEU A 2 -5.04 -2.44 -12.54
CA LEU A 2 -6.28 -2.36 -11.77
C LEU A 2 -5.93 -2.04 -10.31
N VAL A 3 -6.74 -1.19 -9.68
CA VAL A 3 -6.55 -0.81 -8.26
C VAL A 3 -6.59 -2.03 -7.33
N ASP A 4 -7.38 -3.05 -7.68
CA ASP A 4 -7.41 -4.31 -6.95
C ASP A 4 -6.08 -5.07 -7.00
N ASP A 5 -5.24 -4.87 -8.02
CA ASP A 5 -3.93 -5.51 -8.13
C ASP A 5 -2.92 -4.93 -7.14
N LEU A 6 -3.07 -3.65 -6.76
CA LEU A 6 -2.26 -3.02 -5.71
C LEU A 6 -2.54 -3.60 -4.31
N LEU A 7 -3.75 -4.14 -4.12
CA LEU A 7 -4.17 -4.75 -2.87
C LEU A 7 -3.81 -6.24 -2.77
N ARG A 8 -3.28 -6.84 -3.84
CA ARG A 8 -2.86 -8.23 -3.87
C ARG A 8 -1.36 -8.32 -3.63
N GLU A 9 -0.94 -9.43 -3.03
CA GLU A 9 0.45 -9.82 -3.08
C GLU A 9 0.78 -10.21 -4.52
N ALA A 10 1.73 -9.50 -5.12
CA ALA A 10 2.19 -9.71 -6.47
C ALA A 10 3.71 -9.54 -6.45
N SER A 11 4.41 -10.66 -6.34
CA SER A 11 5.87 -10.67 -6.40
C SER A 11 6.32 -10.40 -7.83
N ASP A 12 6.93 -9.23 -8.04
CA ASP A 12 7.81 -8.95 -9.17
C ASP A 12 9.24 -8.97 -8.63
N ASP A 13 9.77 -10.17 -8.42
CA ASP A 13 11.09 -10.39 -7.81
C ASP A 13 12.22 -9.72 -8.61
N HIS A 14 12.06 -9.60 -9.94
CA HIS A 14 13.03 -8.92 -10.78
C HIS A 14 12.99 -7.41 -10.55
N GLY A 15 11.80 -6.81 -10.60
CA GLY A 15 11.61 -5.38 -10.34
C GLY A 15 12.07 -4.98 -8.94
N LEU A 16 11.74 -5.78 -7.92
CA LEU A 16 12.16 -5.54 -6.55
C LEU A 16 13.69 -5.53 -6.40
N LYS A 17 14.39 -6.51 -6.97
CA LYS A 17 15.86 -6.57 -6.92
C LYS A 17 16.52 -5.38 -7.62
N VAL A 18 16.00 -4.97 -8.77
CA VAL A 18 16.53 -3.81 -9.51
C VAL A 18 16.34 -2.54 -8.69
N ALA A 19 15.17 -2.33 -8.10
CA ALA A 19 14.89 -1.17 -7.26
C ALA A 19 15.72 -1.17 -5.96
N GLU A 20 15.88 -2.33 -5.33
CA GLU A 20 16.74 -2.50 -4.16
C GLU A 20 18.19 -2.15 -4.49
N GLN A 21 18.73 -2.66 -5.60
CA GLN A 21 20.10 -2.36 -6.00
C GLN A 21 20.30 -0.86 -6.27
N ALA A 22 19.33 -0.21 -6.94
CA ALA A 22 19.38 1.23 -7.19
C ALA A 22 19.39 2.01 -5.87
N PHE A 23 18.50 1.67 -4.94
CA PHE A 23 18.44 2.28 -3.62
C PHE A 23 19.75 2.10 -2.83
N GLN A 24 20.30 0.89 -2.79
CA GLN A 24 21.54 0.60 -2.05
C GLN A 24 22.76 1.31 -2.65
N ASN A 25 22.83 1.44 -3.97
CA ASN A 25 23.89 2.18 -4.64
C ASN A 25 23.89 3.66 -4.21
N GLU A 26 22.71 4.28 -4.13
CA GLU A 26 22.61 5.67 -3.70
C GLU A 26 22.85 5.85 -2.20
N VAL A 27 22.41 4.90 -1.37
CA VAL A 27 22.74 4.86 0.07
C VAL A 27 24.26 4.78 0.27
N SER A 28 24.95 3.95 -0.52
CA SER A 28 26.42 3.86 -0.43
C SER A 28 27.14 5.15 -0.85
N SER A 29 26.47 5.97 -1.67
CA SER A 29 26.97 7.26 -2.15
C SER A 29 26.53 8.44 -1.27
N GLY A 30 25.71 8.21 -0.23
CA GLY A 30 25.19 9.24 0.66
C GLY A 30 23.71 9.03 1.00
N LYS A 31 22.89 10.06 0.78
CA LYS A 31 21.45 9.98 1.01
C LYS A 31 20.76 9.54 -0.29
N PRO A 32 19.93 8.48 -0.28
CA PRO A 32 19.18 8.09 -1.46
C PRO A 32 18.22 9.19 -1.90
N SER A 33 18.03 9.29 -3.21
CA SER A 33 17.07 10.19 -3.83
C SER A 33 15.64 9.81 -3.46
N ALA A 34 14.73 10.78 -3.57
CA ALA A 34 13.32 10.53 -3.35
C ALA A 34 12.77 9.50 -4.35
N ASP A 35 13.22 9.55 -5.60
CA ASP A 35 12.80 8.65 -6.68
C ASP A 35 13.24 7.20 -6.42
N ALA A 36 14.51 6.97 -6.08
CA ALA A 36 15.00 5.63 -5.77
C ALA A 36 14.32 5.05 -4.52
N THR A 37 14.12 5.88 -3.50
CA THR A 37 13.41 5.49 -2.26
C THR A 37 11.95 5.13 -2.55
N PHE A 38 11.26 5.96 -3.35
CA PHE A 38 9.88 5.74 -3.73
C PHE A 38 9.72 4.48 -4.59
N LEU A 39 10.58 4.28 -5.58
CA LEU A 39 10.55 3.11 -6.44
C LEU A 39 10.76 1.82 -5.64
N TYR A 40 11.72 1.82 -4.70
CA TYR A 40 11.94 0.68 -3.82
C TYR A 40 10.72 0.43 -2.91
N ALA A 41 10.18 1.47 -2.28
CA ALA A 41 8.96 1.37 -1.48
C ALA A 41 7.78 0.81 -2.28
N TYR A 42 7.59 1.25 -3.54
CA TYR A 42 6.54 0.78 -4.43
C TYR A 42 6.58 -0.75 -4.65
N PHE A 43 7.76 -1.33 -4.87
CA PHE A 43 7.91 -2.78 -5.00
C PHE A 43 7.73 -3.51 -3.66
N LEU A 44 8.26 -2.97 -2.56
CA LEU A 44 8.08 -3.53 -1.21
C LEU A 44 6.59 -3.63 -0.82
N LEU A 45 5.80 -2.61 -1.18
CA LEU A 45 4.35 -2.60 -0.99
C LEU A 45 3.61 -3.68 -1.78
N ARG A 46 4.24 -4.39 -2.71
CA ARG A 46 3.63 -5.48 -3.50
C ARG A 46 4.21 -6.87 -3.16
N SER A 47 5.28 -6.91 -2.38
CA SER A 47 5.97 -8.11 -1.89
C SER A 47 5.27 -8.73 -0.66
N LYS A 48 5.96 -9.55 0.13
CA LYS A 48 5.48 -10.15 1.40
C LYS A 48 5.11 -9.10 2.47
N GLU A 49 4.29 -9.49 3.44
CA GLU A 49 3.80 -8.60 4.51
C GLU A 49 4.91 -7.90 5.30
N SER A 50 6.05 -8.56 5.54
CA SER A 50 7.19 -7.95 6.22
C SER A 50 7.76 -6.74 5.46
N ASP A 51 7.76 -6.83 4.13
CA ASP A 51 8.32 -5.82 3.24
C ASP A 51 7.39 -4.61 3.14
N VAL A 52 6.07 -4.83 3.22
CA VAL A 52 5.07 -3.75 3.25
C VAL A 52 5.35 -2.77 4.39
N LYS A 53 5.70 -3.28 5.57
CA LYS A 53 6.02 -2.44 6.75
C LYS A 53 7.24 -1.55 6.48
N LEU A 54 8.26 -2.10 5.82
CA LEU A 54 9.42 -1.32 5.40
C LEU A 54 9.04 -0.27 4.35
N GLY A 55 8.25 -0.63 3.35
CA GLY A 55 7.76 0.30 2.33
C GLY A 55 6.98 1.48 2.91
N ILE A 56 6.10 1.23 3.89
CA ILE A 56 5.38 2.29 4.63
C ILE A 56 6.34 3.22 5.37
N SER A 57 7.37 2.67 6.02
CA SER A 57 8.38 3.47 6.72
C SER A 57 9.12 4.39 5.75
N LEU A 58 9.56 3.88 4.61
CA LEU A 58 10.27 4.65 3.59
C LEU A 58 9.40 5.79 3.04
N LEU A 59 8.11 5.54 2.78
CA LEU A 59 7.18 6.59 2.34
C LEU A 59 6.92 7.64 3.42
N SER A 60 6.86 7.22 4.68
CA SER A 60 6.71 8.14 5.81
C SER A 60 7.92 9.05 5.96
N ASP A 61 9.13 8.52 5.75
CA ASP A 61 10.36 9.32 5.74
C ASP A 61 10.39 10.33 4.59
N LEU A 62 9.88 9.95 3.41
CA LEU A 62 9.73 10.85 2.26
C LEU A 62 8.71 11.97 2.52
N LEU A 63 7.57 11.66 3.16
CA LEU A 63 6.55 12.65 3.54
C LEU A 63 7.10 13.73 4.50
N ASN A 64 7.90 13.29 5.47
CA ASN A 64 8.57 14.15 6.45
C ASN A 64 9.74 14.93 5.85
N GLY A 65 10.19 14.57 4.64
CA GLY A 65 11.23 15.28 3.90
C GLY A 65 10.81 16.70 3.49
N SER A 66 11.78 17.61 3.53
CA SER A 66 11.63 19.01 3.08
C SER A 66 11.86 19.21 1.58
N GLY A 67 12.19 18.14 0.83
CA GLY A 67 12.61 18.23 -0.58
C GLY A 67 11.57 17.81 -1.62
N SER A 68 10.40 17.34 -1.19
CA SER A 68 9.37 16.81 -2.10
C SER A 68 8.29 17.83 -2.40
N SER A 69 7.80 17.84 -3.64
CA SER A 69 6.71 18.72 -4.06
C SER A 69 5.38 18.31 -3.39
N LYS A 70 4.35 19.16 -3.51
CA LYS A 70 3.00 18.81 -3.04
C LYS A 70 2.48 17.54 -3.75
N GLU A 71 2.71 17.43 -5.05
CA GLU A 71 2.29 16.29 -5.87
C GLU A 71 2.97 14.99 -5.40
N ASP A 72 4.29 15.02 -5.20
CA ASP A 72 5.05 13.87 -4.70
C ASP A 72 4.53 13.40 -3.33
N LYS A 73 4.27 14.35 -2.42
CA LYS A 73 3.75 14.04 -1.09
C LYS A 73 2.38 13.40 -1.16
N LEU A 74 1.53 13.82 -2.09
CA LEU A 74 0.23 13.21 -2.29
C LEU A 74 0.38 11.78 -2.85
N ASP A 75 1.33 11.54 -3.75
CA ASP A 75 1.64 10.18 -4.20
C ASP A 75 2.14 9.30 -3.04
N TYR A 76 3.03 9.81 -2.20
CA TYR A 76 3.53 9.06 -1.04
C TYR A 76 2.40 8.73 -0.06
N LEU A 77 1.48 9.68 0.16
CA LEU A 77 0.30 9.48 1.00
C LEU A 77 -0.62 8.39 0.44
N PHE A 78 -0.86 8.41 -0.87
CA PHE A 78 -1.66 7.38 -1.54
C PHE A 78 -1.05 5.99 -1.36
N TYR A 79 0.25 5.83 -1.64
CA TYR A 79 0.90 4.54 -1.52
C TYR A 79 1.06 4.09 -0.06
N THR A 80 1.12 5.03 0.88
CA THR A 80 1.01 4.73 2.32
C THR A 80 -0.36 4.12 2.64
N ALA A 81 -1.44 4.71 2.13
CA ALA A 81 -2.79 4.14 2.29
C ALA A 81 -2.90 2.73 1.68
N VAL A 82 -2.31 2.50 0.51
CA VAL A 82 -2.21 1.15 -0.10
C VAL A 82 -1.51 0.16 0.82
N GLY A 83 -0.38 0.55 1.43
CA GLY A 83 0.34 -0.28 2.38
C GLY A 83 -0.49 -0.64 3.61
N HIS A 84 -1.19 0.33 4.20
CA HIS A 84 -2.07 0.08 5.34
C HIS A 84 -3.26 -0.82 4.97
N ALA A 85 -3.87 -0.61 3.80
CA ALA A 85 -4.93 -1.48 3.29
C ALA A 85 -4.46 -2.93 3.10
N ARG A 86 -3.22 -3.11 2.65
CA ARG A 86 -2.59 -4.43 2.52
C ARG A 86 -2.38 -5.13 3.86
N LEU A 87 -2.05 -4.39 4.91
CA LEU A 87 -1.94 -4.89 6.28
C LEU A 87 -3.32 -5.05 6.97
N LYS A 88 -4.42 -4.89 6.23
CA LYS A 88 -5.80 -4.91 6.74
C LYS A 88 -6.09 -3.81 7.78
N ASN A 89 -5.27 -2.77 7.83
CA ASN A 89 -5.49 -1.56 8.62
C ASN A 89 -6.42 -0.62 7.86
N PHE A 90 -7.63 -1.10 7.55
CA PHE A 90 -8.53 -0.44 6.60
C PHE A 90 -9.01 0.92 7.08
N ASP A 91 -9.32 1.07 8.37
CA ASP A 91 -9.79 2.34 8.94
C ASP A 91 -8.78 3.47 8.72
N PHE A 92 -7.50 3.18 8.99
CA PHE A 92 -6.42 4.14 8.80
C PHE A 92 -6.18 4.43 7.31
N ALA A 93 -6.25 3.41 6.45
CA ALA A 93 -6.12 3.59 5.00
C ALA A 93 -7.21 4.50 4.43
N LEU A 94 -8.47 4.33 4.87
CA LEU A 94 -9.58 5.17 4.45
C LEU A 94 -9.43 6.62 4.93
N GLN A 95 -9.00 6.83 6.19
CA GLN A 95 -8.73 8.17 6.73
C GLN A 95 -7.65 8.92 5.93
N LEU A 96 -6.57 8.23 5.52
CA LEU A 96 -5.53 8.83 4.68
C LEU A 96 -6.09 9.25 3.31
N LEU A 97 -6.94 8.43 2.70
CA LEU A 97 -7.58 8.73 1.42
C LEU A 97 -8.61 9.86 1.51
N ASP A 98 -9.32 9.97 2.63
CA ASP A 98 -10.26 11.07 2.88
C ASP A 98 -9.57 12.44 2.86
N GLY A 99 -8.37 12.52 3.44
CA GLY A 99 -7.55 13.73 3.40
C GLY A 99 -7.08 14.13 1.99
N MET A 100 -7.27 13.27 0.99
CA MET A 100 -6.91 13.54 -0.42
C MET A 100 -8.09 14.00 -1.29
N LEU A 101 -9.33 13.93 -0.79
CA LEU A 101 -10.53 14.20 -1.59
C LEU A 101 -10.71 15.69 -1.96
N GLU A 102 -10.00 16.58 -1.27
CA GLU A 102 -9.98 18.02 -1.55
C GLU A 102 -9.12 18.38 -2.78
N ASP A 103 -8.32 17.44 -3.30
CA ASP A 103 -7.43 17.67 -4.45
C ASP A 103 -8.02 17.04 -5.72
N ASP A 104 -8.46 17.89 -6.67
CA ASP A 104 -9.16 17.48 -7.89
C ASP A 104 -8.36 16.48 -8.75
N ALA A 105 -7.03 16.52 -8.71
CA ALA A 105 -6.17 15.62 -9.49
C ALA A 105 -6.15 14.19 -8.96
N LEU A 106 -6.41 14.00 -7.67
CA LEU A 106 -6.30 12.71 -6.98
C LEU A 106 -7.63 12.19 -6.42
N ASN A 107 -8.67 13.01 -6.46
CA ASN A 107 -10.01 12.67 -6.02
C ASN A 107 -10.52 11.37 -6.67
N ASP A 108 -10.40 11.24 -8.00
CA ASP A 108 -10.85 10.05 -8.73
C ASP A 108 -10.05 8.81 -8.34
N ARG A 109 -8.72 8.93 -8.22
CA ARG A 109 -7.83 7.83 -7.81
C ARG A 109 -8.10 7.41 -6.36
N ALA A 110 -8.35 8.36 -5.47
CA ALA A 110 -8.69 8.09 -4.07
C ALA A 110 -10.06 7.38 -3.95
N LYS A 111 -11.09 7.84 -4.67
CA LYS A 111 -12.41 7.20 -4.71
C LYS A 111 -12.34 5.74 -5.15
N VAL A 112 -11.68 5.47 -6.28
CA VAL A 112 -11.54 4.09 -6.79
C VAL A 112 -10.81 3.20 -5.79
N MET A 113 -9.81 3.73 -5.08
CA MET A 113 -9.09 3.01 -4.03
C MET A 113 -9.96 2.74 -2.79
N LYS A 114 -10.75 3.72 -2.35
CA LYS A 114 -11.71 3.54 -1.26
C LYS A 114 -12.71 2.43 -1.58
N GLU A 115 -13.30 2.46 -2.77
CA GLU A 115 -14.22 1.41 -3.21
C GLU A 115 -13.56 0.02 -3.22
N ALA A 116 -12.29 -0.07 -3.65
CA ALA A 116 -11.54 -1.32 -3.63
C ALA A 116 -11.29 -1.84 -2.20
N ILE A 117 -10.97 -0.96 -1.27
CA ILE A 117 -10.82 -1.29 0.16
C ILE A 117 -12.15 -1.77 0.74
N GLU A 118 -13.24 -1.06 0.49
CA GLU A 118 -14.58 -1.40 0.97
C GLU A 118 -15.04 -2.77 0.47
N ARG A 119 -14.83 -3.07 -0.83
CA ARG A 119 -15.09 -4.40 -1.40
C ARG A 119 -14.33 -5.50 -0.65
N ARG A 120 -13.07 -5.24 -0.27
CA ARG A 120 -12.22 -6.20 0.44
C ARG A 120 -12.68 -6.43 1.88
N ILE A 121 -13.16 -5.39 2.58
CA ILE A 121 -13.77 -5.51 3.91
C ILE A 121 -14.99 -6.44 3.84
N VAL A 122 -15.89 -6.20 2.88
CA VAL A 122 -17.11 -7.00 2.70
C VAL A 122 -16.77 -8.46 2.36
N GLN A 123 -15.79 -8.70 1.48
CA GLN A 123 -15.32 -10.05 1.15
C GLN A 123 -14.75 -10.79 2.37
N GLY A 124 -13.90 -10.14 3.16
CA GLY A 124 -13.33 -10.72 4.38
C GLY A 124 -14.40 -11.09 5.42
N ASN A 125 -15.43 -10.25 5.57
CA ASN A 125 -16.55 -10.54 6.46
C ASN A 125 -17.36 -11.75 6.00
N ASN A 126 -17.62 -11.86 4.69
CA ASN A 126 -18.37 -12.98 4.12
C ASN A 126 -17.62 -14.33 4.24
N GLU A 127 -16.29 -14.33 4.12
CA GLU A 127 -15.48 -15.55 4.33
C GLU A 127 -15.48 -16.01 5.78
N HIS A 128 -15.45 -15.08 6.75
CA HIS A 128 -15.55 -15.42 8.16
C HIS A 128 -16.89 -16.08 8.50
N VAL A 129 -18.01 -15.53 8.00
CA VAL A 129 -19.35 -16.10 8.18
C VAL A 129 -19.45 -17.52 7.58
N ARG A 130 -18.91 -17.73 6.38
CA ARG A 130 -18.88 -19.06 5.73
C ARG A 130 -18.06 -20.07 6.52
N THR A 131 -16.90 -19.67 7.03
CA THR A 131 -16.01 -20.55 7.80
C THR A 131 -16.66 -20.99 9.12
N VAL A 132 -17.30 -20.07 9.83
CA VAL A 132 -18.04 -20.35 11.08
C VAL A 132 -19.22 -21.29 10.81
N THR A 133 -19.95 -21.09 9.71
CA THR A 133 -21.10 -21.95 9.36
C THR A 133 -20.66 -23.38 9.02
N LEU A 134 -19.55 -23.54 8.28
CA LEU A 134 -19.02 -24.86 7.91
C LEU A 134 -18.41 -25.62 9.11
N THR A 135 -17.76 -24.91 10.04
CA THR A 135 -17.24 -25.52 11.28
C THR A 135 -18.38 -25.94 12.21
N LEU A 136 -19.44 -25.13 12.35
CA LEU A 136 -20.61 -25.53 13.14
C LEU A 136 -21.32 -26.76 12.57
N HIS A 137 -21.42 -26.88 11.24
CA HIS A 137 -22.06 -28.03 10.59
C HIS A 137 -21.25 -29.33 10.74
N SER A 138 -19.91 -29.25 10.79
CA SER A 138 -19.03 -30.42 11.00
C SER A 138 -18.92 -30.87 12.46
N PHE A 139 -19.29 -30.02 13.42
CA PHE A 139 -19.37 -30.39 14.84
C PHE A 139 -20.74 -30.97 15.26
N LEU A 140 -21.77 -30.83 14.41
CA LEU A 140 -23.14 -31.29 14.68
C LEU A 140 -23.53 -32.57 13.91
N SER A 141 -22.59 -33.20 13.18
CA SER A 141 -22.74 -34.51 12.53
C SER A 141 -21.86 -35.56 13.20
#